data_AF-A0A317R7W8-F1
#
_entry.id   AF-A0A317R7W8-F1
#
_cell.length_a   1.000
_cell.length_b   1.000
_cell.length_c   1.000
_cell.angle_alpha   90.00
_cell.angle_beta   90.00
_cell.angle_gamma   90.00
#
_symmetry.space_group_name_H-M   'P 1'
#
loop_
_entity.id
_entity.type
_entity.pdbx_description
1 polymer ?
#
loop_
_entity_poly.entity_id
_entity_poly.type
_entity_poly.pdbx_seq_one_letter_code
_entity_poly.pdbx_strand_id
1 'polypeptide(L)'
;MKKSRFTDEQIIGFLKQAEGGMPVKELCRLGGFSDATFYKWRAKFGGMQASEATRLREVESENAKLKKLLAEAHLHIEALKVGFGVKR
;
A
#
# COMPACT_ATOMS: atom_id res chain seq x y z
N MET A 1 8.66 -0.79 3.90
CA MET A 1 9.52 -0.96 2.71
C MET A 1 10.06 0.40 2.30
N LYS A 2 11.32 0.50 1.85
CA LYS A 2 11.81 1.73 1.22
C LYS A 2 10.90 2.10 0.04
N LYS A 3 10.69 3.40 -0.17
CA LYS A 3 9.87 3.89 -1.30
C LYS A 3 10.48 3.36 -2.60
N SER A 4 9.65 2.71 -3.42
CA SER A 4 10.09 2.18 -4.72
C SER A 4 10.54 3.33 -5.64
N ARG A 5 11.56 3.07 -6.47
CA ARG A 5 11.95 3.98 -7.57
C ARG A 5 10.88 4.05 -8.65
N PHE A 6 10.07 3.01 -8.77
CA PHE A 6 8.99 2.88 -9.76
C PHE A 6 7.64 3.16 -9.12
N THR A 7 6.75 3.78 -9.89
CA THR A 7 5.34 3.95 -9.48
C THR A 7 4.60 2.62 -9.54
N ASP A 8 3.49 2.50 -8.83
CA ASP A 8 2.70 1.26 -8.81
C ASP A 8 2.17 0.93 -10.23
N GLU A 9 1.87 1.94 -11.03
CA GLU A 9 1.43 1.77 -12.43
C GLU A 9 2.55 1.21 -13.31
N GLN A 10 3.79 1.68 -13.13
CA GLN A 10 4.96 1.12 -13.82
C GLN A 10 5.21 -0.33 -13.42
N ILE A 11 5.11 -0.61 -12.11
CA ILE A 11 5.26 -1.95 -11.56
C ILE A 11 4.23 -2.91 -12.17
N ILE A 12 2.95 -2.51 -12.20
CA ILE A 12 1.88 -3.30 -12.81
C ILE A 12 2.12 -3.49 -14.31
N GLY A 13 2.63 -2.47 -15.00
CA GLY A 13 3.05 -2.59 -16.39
C GLY A 13 4.11 -3.67 -16.61
N PHE A 14 5.12 -3.76 -15.74
CA PHE A 14 6.12 -4.83 -15.80
C PHE A 14 5.52 -6.21 -15.53
N LEU A 15 4.63 -6.34 -14.54
CA LEU A 15 3.95 -7.61 -14.25
C LEU A 15 3.14 -8.09 -15.46
N LYS A 16 2.42 -7.18 -16.14
CA LYS A 16 1.65 -7.49 -17.35
C LYS A 16 2.51 -7.92 -18.53
N GLN A 17 3.71 -7.35 -18.70
CA GLN A 17 4.64 -7.82 -19.74
C GLN A 17 5.07 -9.26 -19.50
N ALA A 18 5.31 -9.64 -18.24
CA ALA A 18 5.62 -11.02 -17.88
C ALA A 18 4.41 -11.95 -18.06
N GLU A 19 3.19 -11.51 -17.71
CA GLU A 19 1.95 -12.24 -17.97
C GLU A 19 1.68 -12.42 -19.47
N GLY A 20 2.09 -11.45 -20.30
CA GLY A 20 2.05 -11.52 -21.76
C GLY A 20 3.14 -12.38 -22.38
N GLY A 21 3.96 -13.07 -21.57
CA GLY A 21 4.95 -14.05 -22.03
C GLY A 21 6.41 -13.56 -22.07
N MET A 22 6.70 -12.31 -21.68
CA MET A 22 8.10 -11.85 -21.61
C MET A 22 8.86 -12.59 -20.49
N PRO A 23 10.05 -13.15 -20.76
CA PRO A 23 10.85 -13.80 -19.72
C PRO A 23 11.23 -12.83 -18.60
N VAL A 24 10.97 -13.20 -17.35
CA VAL A 24 11.22 -12.35 -16.17
C VAL A 24 12.68 -11.89 -16.10
N LYS A 25 13.65 -12.75 -16.44
CA LYS A 25 15.08 -12.40 -16.45
C LYS A 25 15.39 -11.28 -17.45
N GLU A 26 14.79 -11.32 -18.62
CA GLU A 26 14.98 -10.28 -19.64
C GLU A 26 14.34 -8.97 -19.21
N LEU A 27 13.11 -9.04 -18.70
CA LEU A 27 12.38 -7.90 -18.17
C LEU A 27 13.16 -7.22 -17.03
N CYS A 28 13.72 -7.99 -16.10
CA CYS A 28 14.55 -7.49 -15.00
C CYS A 28 15.82 -6.79 -15.51
N ARG A 29 16.48 -7.37 -16.52
CA ARG A 29 17.66 -6.77 -17.18
C ARG A 29 17.33 -5.44 -17.86
N LEU A 30 16.23 -5.38 -18.62
CA LEU A 30 15.80 -4.17 -19.33
C LEU A 30 15.27 -3.10 -18.37
N GLY A 31 14.51 -3.49 -17.36
CA GLY A 31 13.92 -2.60 -16.38
C GLY A 31 14.89 -2.12 -15.29
N GLY A 32 16.06 -2.75 -15.17
CA GLY A 32 17.07 -2.39 -14.16
C GLY A 32 16.59 -2.65 -12.74
N PHE A 33 15.98 -3.80 -12.50
CA PHE A 33 15.60 -4.30 -11.17
C PHE A 33 15.90 -5.80 -11.07
N SER A 34 15.97 -6.33 -9.85
CA SER A 34 16.30 -7.75 -9.64
C SER A 34 15.05 -8.65 -9.70
N ASP A 35 15.24 -9.92 -10.03
CA ASP A 35 14.20 -10.96 -9.96
C ASP A 35 13.50 -10.96 -8.58
N ALA A 36 14.26 -10.82 -7.50
CA ALA A 36 13.71 -10.72 -6.16
C ALA A 36 12.75 -9.53 -5.97
N THR A 37 13.03 -8.40 -6.63
CA THR A 37 12.15 -7.24 -6.62
C THR A 37 10.87 -7.52 -7.43
N PHE A 38 11.01 -8.16 -8.59
CA PHE A 38 9.87 -8.57 -9.41
C PHE A 38 8.90 -9.46 -8.64
N TYR A 39 9.38 -10.49 -7.94
CA TYR A 39 8.50 -11.40 -7.19
C TYR A 39 7.85 -10.72 -5.96
N LYS A 40 8.53 -9.76 -5.32
CA LYS A 40 7.91 -8.93 -4.28
C LYS A 40 6.76 -8.09 -4.84
N TRP A 41 6.95 -7.50 -6.02
CA TRP A 41 5.88 -6.78 -6.71
C TRP A 41 4.76 -7.71 -7.13
N ARG A 42 5.06 -8.89 -7.67
CA ARG A 42 4.05 -9.89 -8.05
C ARG A 42 3.22 -10.34 -6.85
N ALA A 43 3.82 -10.51 -5.68
CA ALA A 43 3.07 -10.83 -4.46
C ALA A 43 2.16 -9.69 -4.00
N LYS A 44 2.53 -8.42 -4.25
CA LYS A 44 1.76 -7.25 -3.83
C LYS A 44 0.69 -6.81 -4.84
N PHE A 45 0.99 -6.90 -6.13
CA PHE A 45 0.21 -6.32 -7.22
C PHE A 45 -0.16 -7.33 -8.31
N GLY A 46 0.25 -8.60 -8.20
CA GLY A 46 -0.08 -9.62 -9.20
C GLY A 46 -1.59 -9.80 -9.32
N GLY A 47 -2.09 -9.88 -10.55
CA GLY A 47 -3.53 -9.95 -10.82
C GLY A 47 -4.30 -8.65 -10.58
N MET A 48 -3.63 -7.55 -10.24
CA MET A 48 -4.24 -6.25 -9.97
C MET A 48 -4.14 -5.33 -11.20
N GLN A 49 -5.25 -4.68 -11.56
CA GLN A 49 -5.28 -3.62 -12.55
C GLN A 49 -4.76 -2.30 -11.96
N ALA A 50 -4.23 -1.41 -12.81
CA ALA A 50 -3.71 -0.12 -12.36
C ALA A 50 -4.77 0.72 -11.60
N SER A 51 -6.04 0.66 -12.03
CA SER A 51 -7.15 1.30 -11.33
C SER A 51 -7.42 0.71 -9.93
N GLU A 52 -7.23 -0.59 -9.76
CA GLU A 52 -7.37 -1.27 -8.46
C GLU A 52 -6.23 -0.88 -7.51
N ALA A 53 -5.02 -0.68 -8.03
CA ALA A 53 -3.89 -0.21 -7.23
C ALA A 53 -4.07 1.24 -6.75
N THR A 54 -4.59 2.13 -7.60
CA THR A 54 -4.94 3.50 -7.20
C THR A 54 -5.99 3.48 -6.09
N ARG A 55 -7.07 2.71 -6.27
CA ARG A 55 -8.14 2.59 -5.27
C ARG A 55 -7.64 1.99 -3.96
N LEU A 56 -6.74 1.00 -4.02
CA LEU A 56 -6.13 0.43 -2.82
C LEU A 56 -5.36 1.49 -2.03
N ARG A 57 -4.54 2.30 -2.71
CA ARG A 57 -3.78 3.39 -2.07
C ARG A 57 -4.68 4.42 -1.40
N GLU A 58 -5.78 4.79 -2.06
CA GLU A 58 -6.77 5.73 -1.51
C GLU A 58 -7.43 5.16 -0.25
N VAL A 59 -7.86 3.91 -0.30
CA VAL A 59 -8.48 3.21 0.84
C VAL A 59 -7.48 3.06 2.00
N GLU A 60 -6.23 2.72 1.73
CA GLU A 60 -5.18 2.64 2.75
C GLU A 60 -4.92 4.00 3.42
N SER A 61 -4.85 5.06 2.61
CA SER A 61 -4.68 6.44 3.09
C SER A 61 -5.83 6.89 3.98
N GLU A 62 -7.07 6.64 3.55
CA GLU A 62 -8.25 7.01 4.31
C GLU A 62 -8.37 6.20 5.61
N ASN A 63 -8.07 4.90 5.57
CA ASN A 63 -8.04 4.06 6.77
C ASN A 63 -7.00 4.56 7.78
N ALA A 64 -5.81 4.98 7.33
CA ALA A 64 -4.80 5.57 8.20
C ALA A 64 -5.29 6.86 8.89
N LYS A 65 -5.98 7.74 8.15
CA LYS A 65 -6.59 8.95 8.72
C LYS A 65 -7.69 8.61 9.73
N LEU A 66 -8.60 7.70 9.38
CA LEU A 66 -9.69 7.28 10.25
C LEU A 66 -9.18 6.66 11.55
N LYS A 67 -8.14 5.82 11.49
CA LYS A 67 -7.49 5.27 12.69
C LYS A 67 -6.90 6.35 13.59
N LYS A 68 -6.29 7.38 13.01
CA LYS A 68 -5.77 8.53 13.75
C LYS A 68 -6.88 9.30 14.46
N LEU A 69 -7.94 9.67 13.72
CA LEU A 69 -9.09 10.38 14.28
C LEU A 69 -9.78 9.57 15.39
N LEU A 70 -9.90 8.25 15.21
CA LEU A 70 -10.47 7.36 16.23
C LEU A 70 -9.62 7.34 17.51
N ALA A 71 -8.30 7.29 17.38
CA ALA A 71 -7.40 7.34 18.53
C ALA A 71 -7.52 8.68 19.27
N GLU A 72 -7.56 9.81 18.54
CA GLU A 72 -7.76 11.14 19.12
C GLU A 72 -9.11 11.26 19.84
N ALA A 73 -10.18 10.77 19.22
CA ALA A 73 -11.51 10.75 19.83
C ALA A 73 -11.56 9.90 21.11
N HIS A 74 -10.93 8.72 21.11
CA HIS A 74 -10.81 7.90 22.31
C HIS A 74 -10.03 8.61 23.42
N LEU A 75 -8.92 9.28 23.11
CA LEU A 75 -8.17 10.06 24.10
C LEU A 75 -9.03 11.18 24.70
N HIS A 76 -9.83 11.88 23.88
CA HIS A 76 -10.75 12.91 24.37
C HIS A 76 -11.84 12.32 25.28
N ILE A 77 -12.43 11.20 24.89
CA ILE A 77 -13.44 10.51 25.71
C ILE A 77 -12.86 10.11 27.07
N GLU A 78 -11.66 9.53 27.08
CA GLU A 78 -11.00 9.15 28.33
C GLU A 78 -10.65 10.37 29.19
N ALA A 79 -10.15 11.46 28.59
CA ALA A 79 -9.90 12.70 29.31
C ALA A 79 -11.18 13.27 29.96
N LEU A 80 -12.31 13.23 29.25
CA LEU A 80 -13.61 13.65 29.79
C LEU A 80 -14.10 12.73 30.91
N LYS A 81 -13.93 11.40 30.77
CA LYS A 81 -14.26 10.45 31.85
C LYS A 81 -13.39 10.66 33.09
N VAL A 82 -12.11 10.98 32.95
CA VAL A 82 -11.25 11.29 34.10
C VAL A 82 -11.60 12.64 34.71
N GLY A 83 -11.89 13.65 33.89
CA GLY A 83 -12.21 15.01 34.36
C GLY A 83 -13.61 15.16 34.96
N PHE A 84 -14.58 14.36 34.52
CA PHE A 84 -16.00 14.46 34.91
C PHE A 84 -16.57 13.17 35.52
N GLY A 85 -15.86 12.05 35.45
CA GLY A 85 -16.27 10.78 36.03
C GLY A 85 -15.95 10.72 37.52
N VAL A 86 -17.02 10.59 38.30
CA VAL A 86 -17.09 10.45 39.76
C VAL A 86 -16.84 11.74 40.55
N LYS A 87 -17.82 12.64 40.52
CA LYS A 87 -18.26 13.27 41.78
C LYS A 87 -19.08 12.22 42.53
N ARG A 88 -18.60 11.82 43.71
CA ARG A 88 -19.41 11.11 44.71
C ARG A 88 -20.62 11.95 45.10
#